data_AF-A0A6B9FDU6-F1
#
_entry.id   AF-A0A6B9FDU6-F1
#
_cell.length_a   1.000
_cell.length_b   1.000
_cell.length_c   1.000
_cell.angle_alpha   90.00
_cell.angle_beta   90.00
_cell.angle_gamma   90.00
#
_symmetry.space_group_name_H-M   'P 1'
#
loop_
_entity.id
_entity.type
_entity.pdbx_description
1 polymer ?
#
loop_
_entity_poly.entity_id
_entity_poly.type
_entity_poly.pdbx_seq_one_letter_code
_entity_poly.pdbx_strand_id
1 'polypeptide(L)'
;MSARAALEILDSTFDLFKQMGSGIALDLQWLEIARRLQMVRDEAHWTADAAFVATKLKAHAAYYAMNYQPDRDSERVRTANAAMLDKVVEHYSVLRAHLEQHLTAADLAGPEAAGDTGPD
;
A
#
# COMPACT_ATOMS: atom_id res chain seq x y z
N MET A 1 14.62 5.52 7.56
CA MET A 1 14.65 6.33 6.32
C MET A 1 13.51 7.35 6.38
N SER A 2 13.24 8.09 5.30
CA SER A 2 12.19 9.12 5.27
C SER A 2 10.84 8.52 4.84
N ALA A 3 9.73 9.15 5.25
CA ALA A 3 8.40 8.70 4.86
C ALA A 3 8.16 8.72 3.33
N ARG A 4 9.02 9.42 2.55
CA ARG A 4 9.00 9.35 1.08
C ARG A 4 9.45 7.99 0.54
N ALA A 5 10.41 7.34 1.20
CA ALA A 5 10.81 5.98 0.86
C ALA A 5 9.65 4.99 1.09
N ALA A 6 8.82 5.22 2.13
CA ALA A 6 7.62 4.41 2.37
C ALA A 6 6.59 4.54 1.23
N LEU A 7 6.41 5.73 0.65
CA LEU A 7 5.55 5.91 -0.52
C LEU A 7 6.12 5.24 -1.78
N GLU A 8 7.43 5.30 -2.01
CA GLU A 8 8.06 4.64 -3.16
C GLU A 8 7.95 3.10 -3.07
N ILE A 9 8.14 2.54 -1.87
CA ILE A 9 7.93 1.10 -1.62
C ILE A 9 6.45 0.74 -1.87
N LEU A 10 5.53 1.59 -1.44
CA LEU A 10 4.10 1.38 -1.61
C LEU A 10 3.71 1.43 -3.11
N ASP A 11 4.15 2.44 -3.86
CA ASP A 11 3.90 2.57 -5.31
C ASP A 11 4.50 1.37 -6.08
N SER A 12 5.70 0.91 -5.73
CA SER A 12 6.30 -0.29 -6.33
C SER A 12 5.52 -1.57 -6.00
N THR A 13 4.88 -1.63 -4.81
CA THR A 13 4.00 -2.75 -4.43
C THR A 13 2.73 -2.78 -5.28
N PHE A 14 2.24 -1.61 -5.70
CA PHE A 14 1.08 -1.50 -6.58
C PHE A 14 1.34 -2.05 -7.99
N ASP A 15 2.54 -1.83 -8.52
CA ASP A 15 2.91 -2.40 -9.81
C ASP A 15 2.96 -3.93 -9.78
N LEU A 16 3.27 -4.55 -8.63
CA LEU A 16 3.17 -6.01 -8.47
C LEU A 16 1.71 -6.49 -8.55
N PHE A 17 0.76 -5.75 -7.95
CA PHE A 17 -0.68 -6.07 -8.07
C PHE A 17 -1.15 -6.06 -9.52
N LYS A 18 -0.69 -5.10 -10.32
CA LYS A 18 -0.99 -5.04 -11.75
C LYS A 18 -0.38 -6.21 -12.53
N GLN A 19 0.86 -6.57 -12.21
CA GLN A 19 1.54 -7.72 -12.84
C GLN A 19 0.88 -9.06 -12.50
N MET A 20 0.32 -9.21 -11.29
CA MET A 20 -0.50 -10.37 -10.95
C MET A 20 -1.76 -10.48 -11.83
N GLY A 21 -2.35 -9.34 -12.21
CA GLY A 21 -3.42 -9.27 -13.22
C GLY A 21 -3.02 -9.75 -14.62
N SER A 22 -1.73 -9.84 -14.93
CA SER A 22 -1.20 -10.44 -16.17
C SER A 22 -0.82 -11.92 -16.05
N GLY A 23 -1.12 -12.57 -14.92
CA GLY A 23 -0.99 -14.03 -14.78
C GLY A 23 0.42 -14.53 -14.41
N ILE A 24 1.30 -13.65 -13.91
CA ILE A 24 2.66 -14.03 -13.50
C ILE A 24 2.67 -14.43 -12.01
N ALA A 25 3.12 -15.67 -11.74
CA ALA A 25 3.46 -16.28 -10.44
C ALA A 25 2.93 -15.57 -9.17
N LEU A 26 1.62 -15.65 -8.93
CA LEU A 26 0.92 -14.97 -7.82
C LEU A 26 1.48 -15.29 -6.42
N ASP A 27 1.96 -16.52 -6.20
CA ASP A 27 2.47 -16.96 -4.90
C ASP A 27 3.78 -16.24 -4.49
N LEU A 28 4.70 -16.05 -5.46
CA LEU A 28 5.96 -15.33 -5.25
C LEU A 28 5.73 -13.83 -5.05
N GLN A 29 4.75 -13.27 -5.76
CA GLN A 29 4.38 -11.86 -5.65
C GLN A 29 3.73 -11.55 -4.31
N TRP A 30 2.95 -12.49 -3.74
CA TRP A 30 2.30 -12.32 -2.45
C TRP A 30 3.28 -12.15 -1.28
N LEU A 31 4.35 -12.95 -1.25
CA LEU A 31 5.38 -12.83 -0.22
C LEU A 31 6.10 -11.48 -0.31
N GLU A 32 6.39 -11.03 -1.54
CA GLU A 32 7.06 -9.76 -1.79
C GLU A 32 6.17 -8.56 -1.41
N ILE A 33 4.88 -8.62 -1.72
CA ILE A 33 3.87 -7.64 -1.27
C ILE A 33 3.83 -7.55 0.26
N ALA A 34 3.77 -8.70 0.95
CA ALA A 34 3.73 -8.73 2.41
C ALA A 34 5.00 -8.13 3.03
N ARG A 35 6.17 -8.45 2.46
CA ARG A 35 7.46 -7.89 2.89
C ARG A 35 7.50 -6.37 2.69
N ARG A 36 7.07 -5.87 1.53
CA ARG A 36 7.09 -4.43 1.24
C ARG A 36 6.13 -3.65 2.14
N LEU A 37 4.93 -4.18 2.40
CA LEU A 37 4.02 -3.57 3.37
C LEU A 37 4.61 -3.52 4.79
N GLN A 38 5.42 -4.53 5.16
CA GLN A 38 6.14 -4.50 6.42
C GLN A 38 7.26 -3.44 6.42
N MET A 39 7.97 -3.24 5.31
CA MET A 39 8.94 -2.15 5.20
C MET A 39 8.26 -0.77 5.29
N VAL A 40 7.10 -0.57 4.65
CA VAL A 40 6.27 0.63 4.82
C VAL A 40 5.87 0.81 6.28
N ARG A 41 5.66 -0.31 7.00
CA ARG A 41 5.36 -0.29 8.43
C ARG A 41 6.50 0.25 9.27
N ASP A 42 7.71 -0.18 8.98
CA ASP A 42 8.89 0.21 9.73
C ASP A 42 9.35 1.64 9.40
N GLU A 43 8.98 2.18 8.23
CA GLU A 43 9.44 3.47 7.71
C GLU A 43 8.45 4.64 7.90
N ALA A 44 7.19 4.37 8.25
CA ALA A 44 6.17 5.40 8.42
C ALA A 44 5.60 5.45 9.85
N HIS A 45 4.98 6.56 10.22
CA HIS A 45 4.19 6.65 11.45
C HIS A 45 2.78 6.10 11.19
N TRP A 46 2.34 5.12 11.99
CA TRP A 46 1.07 4.42 11.78
C TRP A 46 0.00 4.92 12.73
N THR A 47 -1.08 5.44 12.15
CA THR A 47 -2.34 5.62 12.86
C THR A 47 -3.15 4.33 12.88
N ALA A 48 -4.12 4.26 13.79
CA ALA A 48 -5.07 3.15 13.85
C ALA A 48 -5.83 2.98 12.51
N ASP A 49 -6.20 4.09 11.86
CA ASP A 49 -6.85 4.08 10.55
C ASP A 49 -5.95 3.52 9.45
N ALA A 50 -4.70 3.97 9.35
CA ALA A 50 -3.72 3.43 8.40
C ALA A 50 -3.49 1.93 8.63
N ALA A 51 -3.40 1.49 9.89
CA ALA A 51 -3.27 0.08 10.25
C ALA A 51 -4.47 -0.77 9.83
N PHE A 52 -5.68 -0.23 10.01
CA PHE A 52 -6.92 -0.88 9.61
C PHE A 52 -7.03 -1.00 8.09
N VAL A 53 -6.73 0.07 7.36
CA VAL A 53 -6.76 0.06 5.89
C VAL A 53 -5.71 -0.88 5.31
N ALA A 54 -4.49 -0.91 5.86
CA ALA A 54 -3.46 -1.87 5.44
C ALA A 54 -3.87 -3.32 5.68
N THR A 55 -4.59 -3.60 6.78
CA THR A 55 -5.14 -4.93 7.06
C THR A 55 -6.19 -5.32 6.03
N LYS A 56 -7.08 -4.40 5.64
CA LYS A 56 -8.06 -4.63 4.58
C LYS A 56 -7.40 -4.84 3.22
N LEU A 57 -6.40 -4.02 2.88
CA LEU A 57 -5.61 -4.17 1.66
C LEU A 57 -5.00 -5.57 1.58
N LYS A 58 -4.38 -6.03 2.67
CA LYS A 58 -3.83 -7.39 2.75
C LYS A 58 -4.92 -8.46 2.59
N ALA A 59 -6.07 -8.32 3.24
CA ALA A 59 -7.16 -9.29 3.11
C ALA A 59 -7.70 -9.37 1.67
N HIS A 60 -7.94 -8.22 1.03
CA HIS A 60 -8.42 -8.17 -0.36
C HIS A 60 -7.40 -8.69 -1.37
N ALA A 61 -6.12 -8.38 -1.15
CA ALA A 61 -5.05 -8.89 -1.98
C ALA A 61 -4.85 -10.40 -1.85
N ALA A 62 -4.94 -10.95 -0.63
CA ALA A 62 -4.94 -12.40 -0.41
C ALA A 62 -6.16 -13.06 -1.08
N TYR A 63 -7.34 -12.47 -0.93
CA TYR A 63 -8.56 -12.94 -1.56
C TYR A 63 -8.43 -12.95 -3.09
N TYR A 64 -7.89 -11.88 -3.67
CA TYR A 64 -7.59 -11.80 -5.10
C TYR A 64 -6.64 -12.91 -5.54
N ALA A 65 -5.52 -13.11 -4.83
CA ALA A 65 -4.55 -14.15 -5.16
C ALA A 65 -5.17 -15.56 -5.12
N MET A 66 -6.04 -15.85 -4.14
CA MET A 66 -6.70 -17.14 -3.99
C MET A 66 -7.80 -17.39 -5.05
N ASN A 67 -8.45 -16.33 -5.54
CA ASN A 67 -9.57 -16.44 -6.48
C ASN A 67 -9.20 -16.09 -7.92
N TYR A 68 -7.95 -15.69 -8.17
CA TYR A 68 -7.47 -15.36 -9.51
C TYR A 68 -7.61 -16.57 -10.43
N GLN A 69 -8.25 -16.35 -11.57
CA GLN A 69 -8.35 -17.33 -12.63
C GLN A 69 -7.63 -16.80 -13.87
N PRO A 70 -6.66 -17.54 -14.45
CA PRO A 70 -5.99 -17.09 -15.66
C PRO A 70 -6.99 -16.95 -16.80
N ASP A 71 -6.86 -15.83 -17.52
CA ASP A 71 -7.80 -15.39 -18.56
C ASP A 71 -7.64 -16.24 -19.83
N ARG A 72 -8.16 -17.47 -19.84
CA ARG A 72 -8.23 -18.33 -21.04
C ARG A 72 -9.28 -17.82 -22.03
N ASP A 73 -9.13 -16.59 -22.50
CA ASP A 73 -10.04 -15.86 -23.41
C ASP A 73 -11.46 -15.61 -22.90
N SER A 74 -11.73 -15.87 -21.61
CA SER A 74 -13.05 -15.60 -21.02
C SER A 74 -13.16 -14.14 -20.58
N GLU A 75 -14.00 -13.37 -21.29
CA GLU A 75 -14.32 -11.99 -20.91
C GLU A 75 -14.92 -11.89 -19.50
N ARG A 76 -15.74 -12.87 -19.10
CA ARG A 76 -16.30 -12.94 -17.75
C ARG A 76 -15.22 -13.06 -16.67
N VAL A 77 -14.19 -13.87 -16.94
CA VAL A 77 -13.06 -14.04 -16.01
C VAL A 77 -12.23 -12.76 -15.94
N ARG A 78 -11.95 -12.11 -17.08
CA ARG A 78 -11.26 -10.81 -17.12
C ARG A 78 -11.99 -9.75 -16.31
N THR A 79 -13.30 -9.63 -16.48
CA THR A 79 -14.12 -8.66 -15.74
C THR A 79 -14.16 -8.97 -14.24
N ALA A 80 -14.23 -10.24 -13.84
CA ALA A 80 -14.19 -10.63 -12.44
C ALA A 80 -12.82 -10.33 -11.80
N ASN A 81 -11.73 -10.65 -12.49
CA ASN A 81 -10.37 -10.34 -12.06
C ASN A 81 -10.16 -8.83 -11.92
N ALA A 82 -10.63 -8.05 -12.90
CA ALA A 82 -10.56 -6.58 -12.86
C ALA A 82 -11.34 -6.00 -11.67
N ALA A 83 -12.57 -6.47 -11.42
CA ALA A 83 -13.38 -5.98 -10.30
C ALA A 83 -12.76 -6.30 -8.93
N MET A 84 -12.08 -7.45 -8.79
CA MET A 84 -11.33 -7.78 -7.57
C MET A 84 -10.08 -6.91 -7.43
N LEU A 85 -9.37 -6.64 -8.54
CA LEU A 85 -8.22 -5.75 -8.55
C LEU A 85 -8.62 -4.32 -8.18
N ASP A 86 -9.75 -3.81 -8.68
CA ASP A 86 -10.29 -2.49 -8.33
C ASP A 86 -10.47 -2.33 -6.82
N LYS A 87 -10.90 -3.39 -6.11
CA LYS A 87 -10.98 -3.36 -4.65
C LYS A 87 -9.61 -3.28 -3.97
N VAL A 88 -8.59 -3.90 -4.54
CA VAL A 88 -7.21 -3.74 -4.06
C VAL A 88 -6.73 -2.31 -4.30
N VAL A 89 -7.03 -1.73 -5.47
CA VAL A 89 -6.69 -0.32 -5.82
C VAL A 89 -7.38 0.68 -4.90
N GLU A 90 -8.64 0.45 -4.55
CA GLU A 90 -9.41 1.32 -3.64
C GLU A 90 -8.71 1.42 -2.28
N HIS A 91 -8.42 0.27 -1.66
CA HIS A 91 -7.76 0.22 -0.34
C HIS A 91 -6.33 0.76 -0.40
N TYR A 92 -5.63 0.51 -1.51
CA TYR A 92 -4.31 1.06 -1.77
C TYR A 92 -4.32 2.59 -1.76
N SER A 93 -5.27 3.18 -2.50
CA SER A 93 -5.38 4.64 -2.65
C SER A 93 -5.69 5.31 -1.31
N VAL A 94 -6.54 4.69 -0.49
CA VAL A 94 -6.85 5.17 0.87
C VAL A 94 -5.61 5.09 1.77
N LEU A 95 -4.86 3.98 1.73
CA LEU A 95 -3.63 3.84 2.53
C LEU A 95 -2.59 4.88 2.13
N ARG A 96 -2.40 5.10 0.82
CA ARG A 96 -1.50 6.12 0.28
C ARG A 96 -1.88 7.52 0.75
N ALA A 97 -3.16 7.88 0.70
CA ALA A 97 -3.65 9.17 1.16
C ALA A 97 -3.38 9.39 2.66
N HIS A 98 -3.57 8.37 3.51
CA HIS A 98 -3.23 8.47 4.93
C HIS A 98 -1.72 8.73 5.13
N LEU A 99 -0.86 8.00 4.40
CA LEU A 99 0.59 8.18 4.50
C LEU A 99 1.03 9.57 3.98
N GLU A 100 0.44 10.06 2.89
CA GLU A 100 0.68 11.40 2.35
C GLU A 100 0.26 12.52 3.32
N GLN A 101 -0.87 12.35 4.01
CA GLN A 101 -1.31 13.30 5.05
C GLN A 101 -0.32 13.37 6.20
N HIS A 102 0.24 12.24 6.63
CA HIS A 102 1.25 12.21 7.69
C HIS A 102 2.57 12.83 7.26
N LEU A 103 2.99 12.62 6.02
CA LEU A 103 4.15 13.30 5.42
C LEU A 103 4.00 14.81 5.45
N THR A 104 2.85 15.30 4.99
CA THR A 104 2.56 16.74 4.95
C THR A 104 2.53 17.34 6.35
N ALA A 105 1.94 16.63 7.32
CA ALA A 105 1.91 17.07 8.72
C ALA A 105 3.30 17.06 9.37
N ALA A 106 4.14 16.07 9.08
CA ALA A 106 5.50 15.98 9.62
C ALA A 106 6.46 17.02 8.99
N ASP A 107 6.30 17.33 7.71
CA ASP A 107 7.09 18.34 6.99
C ASP A 107 6.71 19.76 7.44
N LEU A 108 5.41 20.03 7.67
CA LEU A 108 4.91 21.29 8.21
C LEU A 108 5.26 21.50 9.70
N ALA A 109 5.45 20.42 10.47
CA ALA A 109 5.83 20.46 11.88
C ALA A 109 7.36 20.55 12.08
N GLY A 110 8.07 21.24 11.18
CA GLY A 110 9.53 21.34 11.14
C GLY A 110 10.20 21.63 12.51
N PRO A 111 11.53 21.40 12.63
CA PRO A 111 12.26 21.33 13.90
C PRO A 111 12.31 22.62 14.77
N GLU A 112 11.56 23.67 14.44
CA GLU A 112 11.59 24.97 15.11
C GLU A 112 10.73 25.08 16.39
N ALA A 113 10.01 24.03 16.79
CA ALA A 113 9.24 24.07 18.05
C ALA A 113 10.10 23.84 19.32
N ALA A 114 11.42 23.66 19.18
CA ALA A 114 12.33 23.34 20.29
C ALA A 114 13.44 24.39 20.50
N GLY A 115 13.24 25.63 20.05
CA GLY A 115 14.29 26.65 20.03
C GLY A 115 13.85 28.05 20.46
N ASP A 116 12.98 28.20 21.46
CA ASP A 116 12.83 29.49 22.14
C ASP A 116 12.54 29.28 23.64
N THR A 117 13.59 28.91 24.37
CA THR A 117 13.72 29.22 25.79
C THR A 117 15.13 29.75 25.96
N GLY A 118 15.33 30.98 25.47
CA GLY A 118 16.51 31.75 25.82
C GLY A 118 16.53 32.01 27.32
N PRO A 119 17.64 31.71 28.03
CA PRO A 119 17.83 32.16 29.39
C PRO A 119 18.42 33.58 29.41
N ASP A 120 18.06 34.31 30.47
CA ASP A 120 18.54 35.61 30.96
C ASP A 120 18.10 36.90 30.22
#